data_AF-A0A935J1W9-F1
#
_entry.id   AF-A0A935J1W9-F1
#
_cell.length_a   1.000
_cell.length_b   1.000
_cell.length_c   1.000
_cell.angle_alpha   90.00
_cell.angle_beta   90.00
_cell.angle_gamma   90.00
#
_symmetry.space_group_name_H-M   'P 1'
#
loop_
_entity.id
_entity.type
_entity.pdbx_description
1 polymer ?
#
loop_
_entity_poly.entity_id
_entity_poly.type
_entity_poly.pdbx_seq_one_letter_code
_entity_poly.pdbx_strand_id
1 'polypeptide(L)'
;MPKAFSDQERDTIRAQMREKGKKLFEKHGLKKTSVDELTEAVGISKGAFYLFFESKEELFLEILEQFEKEIQTSILDFAVKPKANARKNVSEMLGGLLLTWDAYPLLKNFSKSDFDYLVRKVPAERVMQHVSNDEAFTNELIKKIKREGITVKASPRIVSNLIKGLFFMGLHRDDLGEDAYQETMNVMIDLVAGYIVGE
;
A
#
# COMPACT_ATOMS: atom_id res chain seq x y z
N MET A 1 10.07 34.34 19.47
CA MET A 1 10.18 33.02 18.82
C MET A 1 8.77 32.51 18.58
N PRO A 2 8.43 31.93 17.41
CA PRO A 2 7.13 31.28 17.26
C PRO A 2 7.03 30.17 18.31
N LYS A 3 5.84 30.06 18.93
CA LYS A 3 5.58 29.06 19.98
C LYS A 3 5.72 27.68 19.33
N ALA A 4 6.60 26.83 19.87
CA ALA A 4 6.70 25.45 19.41
C ALA A 4 5.36 24.74 19.69
N PHE A 5 4.90 23.94 18.72
CA PHE A 5 3.74 23.08 18.91
C PHE A 5 4.02 22.11 20.06
N SER A 6 3.05 21.95 20.95
CA SER A 6 3.02 20.84 21.92
C SER A 6 2.93 19.49 21.20
N ASP A 7 3.32 18.41 21.87
CA ASP A 7 3.24 17.05 21.29
C ASP A 7 1.81 16.72 20.83
N GLN A 8 0.80 17.12 21.61
CA GLN A 8 -0.60 16.91 21.26
C GLN A 8 -1.04 17.72 20.02
N GLU A 9 -0.57 18.96 19.87
CA GLU A 9 -0.80 19.75 18.66
C GLU A 9 -0.09 19.12 17.46
N ARG A 10 1.14 18.61 17.65
CA ARG A 10 1.89 17.94 16.59
C ARG A 10 1.15 16.70 16.09
N ASP A 11 0.67 15.85 16.99
CA ASP A 11 -0.09 14.65 16.62
C ASP A 11 -1.39 14.99 15.90
N THR A 12 -2.11 16.00 16.39
CA THR A 12 -3.35 16.50 15.78
C THR A 12 -3.09 17.03 14.38
N ILE A 13 -2.07 17.87 14.19
CA ILE A 13 -1.69 18.42 12.89
C ILE A 13 -1.27 17.30 11.94
N ARG A 14 -0.45 16.33 12.39
CA ARG A 14 -0.02 15.22 11.53
C ARG A 14 -1.21 14.36 11.09
N ALA A 15 -2.16 14.08 11.99
CA ALA A 15 -3.39 13.38 11.65
C ALA A 15 -4.25 14.15 10.63
N GLN A 16 -4.41 15.45 10.80
CA GLN A 16 -5.13 16.31 9.85
C GLN A 16 -4.43 16.39 8.49
N MET A 17 -3.10 16.48 8.46
CA MET A 17 -2.31 16.43 7.22
C MET A 17 -2.54 15.13 6.45
N ARG A 18 -2.60 13.98 7.15
CA ARG A 18 -2.95 12.69 6.51
C ARG A 18 -4.38 12.68 5.98
N GLU A 19 -5.35 13.06 6.81
CA GLU A 19 -6.77 12.98 6.44
C GLU A 19 -7.12 13.93 5.27
N LYS A 20 -6.72 15.21 5.38
CA LYS A 20 -7.00 16.22 4.35
C LYS A 20 -6.09 16.05 3.13
N GLY A 21 -4.84 15.65 3.35
CA GLY A 21 -3.91 15.31 2.28
C GLY A 21 -4.42 14.16 1.43
N LYS A 22 -4.91 13.08 2.04
CA LYS A 22 -5.54 11.95 1.32
C LYS A 22 -6.62 12.44 0.37
N LYS A 23 -7.57 13.25 0.86
CA LYS A 23 -8.67 13.80 0.05
C LYS A 23 -8.15 14.64 -1.13
N LEU A 24 -7.13 15.47 -0.92
CA LEU A 24 -6.52 16.27 -1.98
C LEU A 24 -5.78 15.40 -3.02
N PHE A 25 -5.03 14.39 -2.57
CA PHE A 25 -4.34 13.47 -3.45
C PHE A 25 -5.29 12.57 -4.26
N GLU A 26 -6.39 12.11 -3.66
CA GLU A 26 -7.44 11.37 -4.38
C GLU A 26 -8.07 12.22 -5.49
N LYS A 27 -8.28 13.51 -5.21
CA LYS A 27 -8.95 14.43 -6.13
C LYS A 27 -8.03 14.96 -7.23
N HIS A 28 -6.80 15.36 -6.90
CA HIS A 28 -5.90 16.07 -7.82
C HIS A 28 -4.73 15.19 -8.30
N GLY A 29 -4.40 14.10 -7.60
CA GLY A 29 -3.23 13.28 -7.83
C GLY A 29 -1.95 13.87 -7.22
N LEU A 30 -0.97 13.00 -6.94
CA LEU A 30 0.30 13.36 -6.27
C LEU A 30 1.01 14.55 -6.93
N LYS A 31 1.15 14.52 -8.26
CA LYS A 31 1.91 15.53 -9.01
C LYS A 31 1.27 16.92 -8.95
N LYS A 32 -0.07 17.01 -8.97
CA LYS A 32 -0.79 18.29 -9.07
C LYS A 32 -1.10 18.91 -7.71
N THR A 33 -1.18 18.13 -6.63
CA THR A 33 -1.36 18.67 -5.28
C THR A 33 -0.13 19.45 -4.83
N SER A 34 -0.31 20.68 -4.35
CA SER A 34 0.76 21.54 -3.84
C SER A 34 0.86 21.50 -2.31
N VAL A 35 2.04 21.85 -1.77
CA VAL A 35 2.19 22.04 -0.31
C VAL A 35 1.28 23.18 0.19
N ASP A 36 1.07 24.20 -0.63
CA ASP A 36 0.23 25.34 -0.27
C ASP A 36 -1.23 24.89 -0.04
N GLU A 37 -1.82 24.13 -0.98
CA GLU A 37 -3.15 23.53 -0.82
C GLU A 37 -3.25 22.63 0.43
N LEU A 38 -2.22 21.81 0.69
CA LEU A 38 -2.18 20.92 1.85
C LEU A 38 -2.21 21.72 3.17
N THR A 39 -1.40 22.79 3.23
CA THR A 39 -1.30 23.63 4.44
C THR A 39 -2.51 24.52 4.65
N GLU A 40 -3.11 25.04 3.58
CA GLU A 40 -4.37 25.78 3.62
C GLU A 40 -5.50 24.88 4.14
N ALA A 41 -5.58 23.64 3.65
CA ALA A 41 -6.58 22.69 4.10
C ALA A 41 -6.47 22.42 5.61
N VAL A 42 -5.26 22.33 6.16
CA VAL A 42 -5.02 22.06 7.58
C VAL A 42 -5.08 23.34 8.45
N GLY A 43 -4.83 24.51 7.87
CA GLY A 43 -4.79 25.79 8.59
C GLY A 43 -3.42 26.08 9.23
N ILE A 44 -2.34 25.62 8.60
CA ILE A 44 -0.96 25.87 9.04
C ILE A 44 -0.19 26.67 7.99
N SER A 45 0.99 27.20 8.34
CA SER A 45 1.86 27.85 7.37
C SER A 45 2.67 26.82 6.57
N LYS A 46 3.12 27.21 5.37
CA LYS A 46 4.07 26.42 4.57
C LYS A 46 5.35 26.07 5.33
N GLY A 47 5.88 27.00 6.13
CA GLY A 47 7.04 26.73 6.99
C GLY A 47 6.77 25.69 8.07
N ALA A 48 5.54 25.66 8.61
CA ALA A 48 5.15 24.67 9.60
C ALA A 48 5.05 23.26 9.01
N PHE A 49 4.64 23.10 7.74
CA PHE A 49 4.63 21.80 7.05
C PHE A 49 5.98 21.08 7.16
N TYR A 50 7.06 21.80 6.90
CA TYR A 50 8.43 21.26 6.90
C TYR A 50 8.94 20.89 8.30
N LEU A 51 8.18 21.17 9.37
CA LEU A 51 8.44 20.63 10.72
C LEU A 51 7.88 19.21 10.91
N PHE A 52 7.08 18.71 9.96
CA PHE A 52 6.40 17.41 10.02
C PHE A 52 6.82 16.47 8.90
N PHE A 53 7.04 17.00 7.69
CA PHE A 53 7.37 16.25 6.48
C PHE A 53 8.42 16.99 5.66
N GLU A 54 9.41 16.29 5.11
CA GLU A 54 10.42 16.85 4.23
C GLU A 54 9.82 17.25 2.87
N SER A 55 8.77 16.57 2.44
CA SER A 55 8.11 16.80 1.16
C SER A 55 6.64 16.34 1.15
N LYS A 56 5.87 16.75 0.13
CA LYS A 56 4.51 16.23 -0.08
C LYS A 56 4.52 14.75 -0.47
N GLU A 57 5.60 14.30 -1.10
CA GLU A 57 5.83 12.90 -1.48
C GLU A 57 6.04 12.02 -0.25
N GLU A 58 6.72 12.53 0.78
CA GLU A 58 6.84 11.82 2.06
C GLU A 58 5.48 11.71 2.78
N LEU A 59 4.67 12.78 2.79
CA LEU A 59 3.30 12.72 3.29
C LEU A 59 2.46 11.71 2.51
N PHE A 60 2.58 11.71 1.18
CA PHE A 60 1.87 10.76 0.33
C PHE A 60 2.28 9.31 0.62
N LEU A 61 3.58 9.06 0.80
CA LEU A 61 4.07 7.74 1.21
C LEU A 61 3.53 7.32 2.58
N GLU A 62 3.49 8.21 3.57
CA GLU A 62 2.90 7.89 4.88
C GLU A 62 1.41 7.53 4.77
N ILE A 63 0.66 8.23 3.90
CA ILE A 63 -0.74 7.90 3.62
C ILE A 63 -0.85 6.51 2.96
N LEU A 64 0.01 6.20 2.00
CA LEU A 64 0.08 4.86 1.39
C LEU A 64 0.44 3.77 2.41
N GLU A 65 1.41 4.01 3.29
CA GLU A 65 1.81 3.07 4.34
C GLU A 65 0.67 2.84 5.36
N GLN A 66 -0.10 3.89 5.70
CA GLN A 66 -1.26 3.75 6.57
C GLN A 66 -2.34 2.90 5.89
N PHE A 67 -2.60 3.17 4.62
CA PHE A 67 -3.54 2.42 3.82
C PHE A 67 -3.14 0.95 3.67
N GLU A 68 -1.86 0.69 3.41
CA GLU A 68 -1.31 -0.66 3.34
C GLU A 68 -1.52 -1.41 4.66
N LYS A 69 -1.27 -0.77 5.80
CA LYS A 69 -1.52 -1.36 7.12
C LYS A 69 -2.98 -1.75 7.33
N GLU A 70 -3.93 -0.93 6.88
CA GLU A 70 -5.36 -1.26 6.96
C GLU A 70 -5.69 -2.54 6.19
N ILE A 71 -5.12 -2.69 4.99
CA ILE A 71 -5.29 -3.93 4.21
C ILE A 71 -4.57 -5.11 4.87
N GLN A 72 -3.35 -4.92 5.35
CA GLN A 72 -2.58 -5.94 6.06
C GLN A 72 -3.35 -6.47 7.28
N THR A 73 -3.99 -5.58 8.06
CA THR A 73 -4.87 -5.97 9.16
C THR A 73 -6.08 -6.77 8.65
N SER A 74 -6.76 -6.31 7.59
CA SER A 74 -7.88 -7.04 7.01
C SER A 74 -7.49 -8.45 6.51
N ILE A 75 -6.31 -8.62 5.93
CA ILE A 75 -5.76 -9.92 5.52
C ILE A 75 -5.50 -10.81 6.74
N LEU A 76 -4.92 -10.25 7.81
CA LEU A 76 -4.69 -10.98 9.05
C LEU A 76 -6.00 -11.34 9.76
N ASP A 77 -7.08 -10.62 9.53
CA ASP A 77 -8.41 -10.95 10.04
C ASP A 77 -9.18 -11.93 9.13
N PHE A 78 -8.86 -12.00 7.83
CA PHE A 78 -9.51 -12.91 6.89
C PHE A 78 -9.29 -14.37 7.31
N ALA A 79 -10.36 -15.05 7.75
CA ALA A 79 -10.29 -16.42 8.20
C ALA A 79 -9.92 -17.35 7.04
N VAL A 80 -8.74 -17.96 7.11
CA VAL A 80 -8.36 -19.03 6.18
C VAL A 80 -9.17 -20.26 6.56
N LYS A 81 -10.14 -20.64 5.73
CA LYS A 81 -11.00 -21.80 5.95
C LYS A 81 -10.21 -23.12 5.78
N PRO A 82 -10.73 -24.28 6.22
CA PRO A 82 -9.94 -25.51 6.43
C PRO A 82 -9.13 -26.01 5.22
N LYS A 83 -8.10 -26.82 5.50
CA LYS A 83 -7.09 -27.43 4.57
C LYS A 83 -7.56 -27.85 3.17
N ALA A 84 -8.80 -28.29 3.00
CA ALA A 84 -9.33 -28.59 1.68
C ALA A 84 -9.50 -27.25 0.93
N ASN A 85 -8.70 -27.02 -0.10
CA ASN A 85 -8.63 -25.80 -0.92
C ASN A 85 -7.59 -24.74 -0.46
N ALA A 86 -6.40 -25.13 -0.01
CA ALA A 86 -5.34 -24.20 0.38
C ALA A 86 -4.99 -23.18 -0.73
N ARG A 87 -4.78 -23.63 -1.97
CA ARG A 87 -4.56 -22.74 -3.13
C ARG A 87 -5.70 -21.75 -3.31
N LYS A 88 -6.95 -22.22 -3.28
CA LYS A 88 -8.13 -21.36 -3.42
C LYS A 88 -8.20 -20.30 -2.31
N ASN A 89 -7.96 -20.67 -1.06
CA ASN A 89 -8.01 -19.73 0.07
C ASN A 89 -6.93 -18.65 -0.06
N VAL A 90 -5.71 -19.04 -0.44
CA VAL A 90 -4.61 -18.09 -0.69
C VAL A 90 -4.94 -17.21 -1.91
N SER A 91 -5.51 -17.78 -2.97
CA SER A 91 -5.95 -17.03 -4.16
C SER A 91 -7.05 -16.03 -3.83
N GLU A 92 -8.07 -16.39 -3.05
CA GLU A 92 -9.15 -15.49 -2.64
C GLU A 92 -8.63 -14.36 -1.74
N MET A 93 -7.70 -14.67 -0.83
CA MET A 93 -7.03 -13.68 0.01
C MET A 93 -6.19 -12.68 -0.82
N LEU A 94 -5.37 -13.18 -1.77
CA LEU A 94 -4.60 -12.34 -2.68
C LEU A 94 -5.50 -11.54 -3.63
N GLY A 95 -6.60 -12.14 -4.11
CA GLY A 95 -7.65 -11.47 -4.88
C GLY A 95 -8.28 -10.31 -4.12
N GLY A 96 -8.64 -10.51 -2.85
CA GLY A 96 -9.15 -9.44 -1.99
C GLY A 96 -8.16 -8.28 -1.81
N LEU A 97 -6.85 -8.58 -1.76
CA LEU A 97 -5.80 -7.55 -1.68
C LEU A 97 -5.65 -6.76 -2.98
N LEU A 98 -5.64 -7.43 -4.12
CA LEU A 98 -5.17 -6.84 -5.38
C LEU A 98 -6.31 -6.35 -6.29
N LEU A 99 -7.49 -6.94 -6.18
CA LEU A 99 -8.66 -6.59 -6.99
C LEU A 99 -9.54 -5.52 -6.34
N THR A 100 -9.25 -5.15 -5.10
CA THR A 100 -9.87 -4.00 -4.44
C THR A 100 -9.25 -2.67 -4.86
N TRP A 101 -8.34 -2.67 -5.84
CA TRP A 101 -7.74 -1.46 -6.43
C TRP A 101 -8.78 -0.38 -6.79
N ASP A 102 -9.90 -0.80 -7.38
CA ASP A 102 -11.01 0.08 -7.75
C ASP A 102 -11.86 0.54 -6.55
N ALA A 103 -11.82 -0.20 -5.44
CA ALA A 103 -12.50 0.16 -4.20
C ALA A 103 -11.77 1.30 -3.45
N TYR A 104 -10.52 1.61 -3.83
CA TYR A 104 -9.70 2.59 -3.16
C TYR A 104 -9.35 3.76 -4.10
N PRO A 105 -10.03 4.92 -3.95
CA PRO A 105 -9.85 6.06 -4.85
C PRO A 105 -8.41 6.55 -4.99
N LEU A 106 -7.62 6.43 -3.91
CA LEU A 106 -6.21 6.83 -3.91
C LEU A 106 -5.37 5.98 -4.86
N LEU A 107 -5.60 4.66 -4.89
CA LEU A 107 -4.89 3.74 -5.79
C LEU A 107 -5.44 3.76 -7.20
N LYS A 108 -6.75 3.94 -7.36
CA LYS A 108 -7.42 4.03 -8.67
C LYS A 108 -6.76 5.06 -9.59
N ASN A 109 -6.32 6.19 -9.04
CA ASN A 109 -5.65 7.25 -9.78
C ASN A 109 -4.11 7.21 -9.66
N PHE A 110 -3.55 6.16 -9.05
CA PHE A 110 -2.11 6.01 -8.85
C PHE A 110 -1.50 5.20 -9.98
N SER A 111 -0.88 5.90 -10.93
CA SER A 111 -0.27 5.28 -12.11
C SER A 111 1.17 4.85 -11.87
N LYS A 112 1.72 4.02 -12.77
CA LYS A 112 3.18 3.79 -12.86
C LYS A 112 3.98 5.10 -12.84
N SER A 113 3.50 6.12 -13.56
CA SER A 113 4.20 7.40 -13.64
C SER A 113 4.25 8.15 -12.31
N ASP A 114 3.26 7.92 -11.43
CA ASP A 114 3.20 8.51 -10.10
C ASP A 114 4.10 7.73 -9.13
N PHE A 115 4.14 6.40 -9.26
CA PHE A 115 5.09 5.57 -8.54
C PHE A 115 6.54 5.94 -8.89
N ASP A 116 6.88 6.05 -10.18
CA ASP A 116 8.21 6.46 -10.64
C ASP A 116 8.58 7.87 -10.12
N TYR A 117 7.60 8.77 -10.05
CA TYR A 117 7.78 10.11 -9.50
C TYR A 117 8.03 10.07 -7.99
N LEU A 118 7.23 9.29 -7.25
CA LEU A 118 7.35 9.11 -5.80
C LEU A 118 8.72 8.57 -5.42
N VAL A 119 9.15 7.46 -6.06
CA VAL A 119 10.43 6.80 -5.77
C VAL A 119 11.63 7.72 -6.05
N ARG A 120 11.53 8.61 -7.05
CA ARG A 120 12.60 9.59 -7.34
C ARG A 120 12.69 10.72 -6.32
N LYS A 121 11.62 10.99 -5.58
CA LYS A 121 11.50 12.14 -4.68
C LYS A 121 11.64 11.76 -3.21
N VAL A 122 11.32 10.52 -2.86
CA VAL A 122 11.45 9.99 -1.50
C VAL A 122 12.91 9.55 -1.27
N PRO A 123 13.50 9.81 -0.09
CA PRO A 123 14.82 9.31 0.28
C PRO A 123 14.94 7.79 0.17
N ALA A 124 16.10 7.29 -0.27
CA ALA A 124 16.32 5.86 -0.47
C ALA A 124 16.10 5.04 0.81
N GLU A 125 16.43 5.61 1.97
CA GLU A 125 16.24 5.04 3.29
C GLU A 125 14.78 4.76 3.60
N ARG A 126 13.87 5.67 3.23
CA ARG A 126 12.42 5.49 3.40
C ARG A 126 11.89 4.39 2.50
N VAL A 127 12.37 4.30 1.26
CA VAL A 127 12.03 3.21 0.34
C VAL A 127 12.50 1.85 0.88
N MET A 128 13.74 1.78 1.39
CA MET A 128 14.27 0.56 2.02
C MET A 128 13.49 0.16 3.28
N GLN A 129 13.09 1.14 4.09
CA GLN A 129 12.27 0.89 5.27
C GLN A 129 10.91 0.31 4.89
N HIS A 130 10.24 0.87 3.87
CA HIS A 130 9.00 0.31 3.34
C HIS A 130 9.19 -1.14 2.86
N VAL A 131 10.23 -1.42 2.05
CA VAL A 131 10.54 -2.79 1.60
C VAL A 131 10.74 -3.75 2.78
N SER A 132 11.42 -3.33 3.85
CA SER A 132 11.61 -4.13 5.06
C SER A 132 10.31 -4.39 5.81
N ASN A 133 9.38 -3.44 5.82
CA ASN A 133 8.07 -3.59 6.46
C ASN A 133 7.22 -4.63 5.72
N ASP A 134 7.26 -4.66 4.38
CA ASP A 134 6.51 -5.64 3.58
C ASP A 134 7.00 -7.06 3.85
N GLU A 135 8.31 -7.26 4.01
CA GLU A 135 8.88 -8.56 4.34
C GLU A 135 8.51 -8.99 5.77
N ALA A 136 8.50 -8.06 6.73
CA ALA A 136 8.05 -8.33 8.09
C ALA A 136 6.57 -8.74 8.12
N PHE A 137 5.70 -8.03 7.40
CA PHE A 137 4.30 -8.41 7.25
C PHE A 137 4.15 -9.79 6.61
N THR A 138 4.87 -10.05 5.52
CA THR A 138 4.82 -11.34 4.82
C THR A 138 5.23 -12.50 5.73
N ASN A 139 6.22 -12.28 6.61
CA ASN A 139 6.61 -13.26 7.62
C ASN A 139 5.45 -13.59 8.58
N GLU A 140 4.75 -12.58 9.09
CA GLU A 140 3.60 -12.79 9.97
C GLU A 140 2.42 -13.46 9.25
N LEU A 141 2.16 -13.08 8.00
CA LEU A 141 1.16 -13.71 7.15
C LEU A 141 1.46 -15.21 6.96
N ILE A 142 2.69 -15.58 6.62
CA ILE A 142 3.10 -16.98 6.47
C ILE A 142 2.95 -17.74 7.78
N LYS A 143 3.33 -17.15 8.92
CA LYS A 143 3.14 -17.77 10.24
C LYS A 143 1.67 -18.05 10.51
N LYS A 144 0.78 -17.09 10.20
CA LYS A 144 -0.68 -17.27 10.34
C LYS A 144 -1.17 -18.41 9.44
N ILE A 145 -0.86 -18.39 8.14
CA ILE A 145 -1.26 -19.42 7.18
C ILE A 145 -0.82 -20.83 7.65
N LYS A 146 0.41 -20.94 8.19
CA LYS A 146 0.92 -22.20 8.76
C LYS A 146 0.15 -22.67 10.00
N ARG A 147 -0.28 -21.75 10.89
CA ARG A 147 -1.11 -22.08 12.07
C ARG A 147 -2.48 -22.64 11.67
N GLU A 148 -3.02 -22.17 10.54
CA GLU A 148 -4.26 -22.68 9.93
C GLU A 148 -4.07 -24.02 9.20
N GLY A 149 -2.87 -24.60 9.27
CA GLY A 149 -2.55 -25.91 8.73
C GLY A 149 -2.24 -25.93 7.24
N ILE A 150 -2.10 -24.78 6.59
CA ILE A 150 -1.67 -24.69 5.19
C ILE A 150 -0.14 -24.73 5.13
N THR A 151 0.39 -25.58 4.23
CA THR A 151 1.83 -25.61 3.96
C THR A 151 2.21 -24.41 3.11
N VAL A 152 3.29 -23.72 3.46
CA VAL A 152 3.91 -22.69 2.61
C VAL A 152 5.32 -23.15 2.27
N LYS A 153 5.57 -23.41 0.98
CA LYS A 153 6.87 -23.88 0.48
C LYS A 153 7.81 -22.73 0.11
N ALA A 154 7.27 -21.60 -0.33
CA ALA A 154 8.05 -20.43 -0.70
C ALA A 154 8.65 -19.72 0.54
N SER A 155 9.82 -19.10 0.38
CA SER A 155 10.40 -18.27 1.43
C SER A 155 9.65 -16.93 1.55
N PRO A 156 9.64 -16.28 2.73
CA PRO A 156 8.96 -15.00 2.93
C PRO A 156 9.34 -13.93 1.92
N ARG A 157 10.64 -13.80 1.61
CA ARG A 157 11.14 -12.88 0.59
C ARG A 157 10.56 -13.15 -0.80
N ILE A 158 10.42 -14.42 -1.19
CA ILE A 158 9.82 -14.79 -2.48
C ILE A 158 8.32 -14.48 -2.48
N VAL A 159 7.59 -14.81 -1.42
CA VAL A 159 6.16 -14.48 -1.30
C VAL A 159 5.96 -12.96 -1.40
N SER A 160 6.77 -12.16 -0.68
CA SER A 160 6.71 -10.70 -0.73
C SER A 160 6.94 -10.18 -2.15
N ASN A 161 7.95 -10.70 -2.86
CA ASN A 161 8.24 -10.32 -4.23
C ASN A 161 7.12 -10.71 -5.21
N LEU A 162 6.46 -11.87 -5.03
CA LEU A 162 5.34 -12.27 -5.88
C LEU A 162 4.14 -11.35 -5.69
N ILE A 163 3.82 -10.98 -4.45
CA ILE A 163 2.75 -10.01 -4.14
C ILE A 163 3.07 -8.64 -4.76
N LYS A 164 4.32 -8.18 -4.64
CA LYS A 164 4.79 -6.94 -5.28
C LYS A 164 4.70 -7.01 -6.80
N GLY A 165 5.03 -8.14 -7.40
CA GLY A 165 4.89 -8.36 -8.84
C GLY A 165 3.45 -8.18 -9.31
N LEU A 166 2.48 -8.74 -8.56
CA LEU A 166 1.06 -8.54 -8.85
C LEU A 166 0.63 -7.08 -8.66
N PHE A 167 1.12 -6.40 -7.62
CA PHE A 167 0.89 -4.96 -7.42
C PHE A 167 1.42 -4.13 -8.60
N PHE A 168 2.65 -4.37 -9.04
CA PHE A 168 3.23 -3.67 -10.19
C PHE A 168 2.47 -3.96 -11.47
N MET A 169 2.01 -5.19 -11.67
CA MET A 169 1.14 -5.52 -12.80
C MET A 169 -0.16 -4.70 -12.78
N GLY A 170 -0.69 -4.39 -11.60
CA GLY A 170 -1.82 -3.47 -11.43
C GLY A 170 -1.53 -2.02 -11.83
N LEU A 171 -0.32 -1.52 -11.61
CA LEU A 171 0.11 -0.19 -12.11
C LEU A 171 0.18 -0.11 -13.64
N HIS A 172 0.20 -1.27 -14.31
CA HIS A 172 0.28 -1.45 -15.75
C HIS A 172 -1.06 -1.88 -16.37
N ARG A 173 -2.18 -1.65 -15.68
CA ARG A 173 -3.52 -2.00 -16.15
C ARG A 173 -3.82 -1.49 -17.56
N ASP A 174 -3.53 -0.21 -17.83
CA ASP A 174 -3.73 0.41 -19.15
C ASP A 174 -2.87 -0.26 -20.24
N ASP A 175 -1.65 -0.70 -19.89
CA ASP A 175 -0.73 -1.37 -20.82
C ASP A 175 -1.17 -2.83 -21.13
N LEU A 176 -1.90 -3.46 -20.21
CA LEU A 176 -2.37 -4.86 -20.33
C LEU A 176 -3.71 -4.99 -21.04
N GLY A 177 -4.42 -3.88 -21.27
CA GLY A 177 -5.75 -3.87 -21.87
C GLY A 177 -6.85 -4.10 -20.83
N GLU A 178 -7.76 -3.14 -20.73
CA GLU A 178 -8.87 -3.12 -19.78
C GLU A 178 -9.79 -4.36 -19.85
N ASP A 179 -9.99 -4.89 -21.06
CA ASP A 179 -10.87 -6.02 -21.35
C ASP A 179 -10.29 -7.36 -20.88
N ALA A 180 -8.96 -7.51 -20.91
CA ALA A 180 -8.25 -8.74 -20.55
C ALA A 180 -7.55 -8.68 -19.17
N TYR A 181 -7.33 -7.47 -18.62
CA TYR A 181 -6.58 -7.27 -17.38
C TYR A 181 -7.15 -8.07 -16.22
N GLN A 182 -8.47 -8.03 -16.02
CA GLN A 182 -9.11 -8.66 -14.87
C GLN A 182 -8.96 -10.19 -14.91
N GLU A 183 -9.13 -10.79 -16.09
CA GLU A 183 -8.90 -12.23 -16.28
C GLU A 183 -7.42 -12.59 -16.10
N THR A 184 -6.52 -11.79 -16.67
CA THR A 184 -5.07 -11.98 -16.55
C THR A 184 -4.62 -11.93 -15.08
N MET A 185 -5.11 -10.94 -14.32
CA MET A 185 -4.81 -10.80 -12.89
C MET A 185 -5.32 -12.00 -12.09
N ASN A 186 -6.53 -12.48 -12.39
CA ASN A 186 -7.08 -13.68 -11.73
C ASN A 186 -6.23 -14.92 -11.98
N VAL A 187 -5.80 -15.15 -13.23
CA VAL A 187 -4.92 -16.27 -13.59
C VAL A 187 -3.58 -16.15 -12.85
N MET A 188 -2.98 -14.96 -12.84
CA MET A 188 -1.69 -14.73 -12.18
C MET A 188 -1.77 -14.92 -10.66
N ILE A 189 -2.85 -14.47 -10.02
CA ILE A 189 -3.09 -14.68 -8.60
C ILE A 189 -3.18 -16.18 -8.27
N ASP A 190 -3.93 -16.95 -9.07
CA ASP A 190 -4.09 -18.38 -8.86
C ASP A 190 -2.75 -19.15 -9.06
N LEU A 191 -1.95 -18.76 -10.06
CA LEU A 191 -0.60 -19.30 -10.27
C LEU A 191 0.34 -19.01 -9.08
N VAL A 192 0.33 -17.76 -8.59
CA VAL A 192 1.10 -17.35 -7.41
C VAL A 192 0.65 -18.13 -6.17
N ALA A 193 -0.66 -18.27 -5.96
CA ALA A 193 -1.21 -19.03 -4.85
C ALA A 193 -0.76 -20.51 -4.90
N GLY A 194 -0.85 -21.15 -6.07
CA GLY A 194 -0.37 -22.53 -6.28
C GLY A 194 1.12 -22.69 -5.93
N TYR A 195 1.97 -21.78 -6.40
CA TYR A 195 3.39 -21.80 -6.07
C TYR A 195 3.67 -21.64 -4.57
N ILE A 196 2.95 -20.73 -3.89
CA ILE A 196 3.10 -20.47 -2.44
C ILE A 196 2.81 -21.74 -1.62
N VAL A 197 1.69 -22.42 -1.92
CA VAL A 197 1.28 -23.63 -1.18
C VAL A 197 1.93 -24.91 -1.69
N GLY A 198 2.50 -24.87 -2.89
CA GLY A 198 3.18 -25.97 -3.53
C GLY A 198 2.25 -27.00 -4.18
N GLU A 199 1.17 -26.51 -4.79
CA GLU A 199 0.17 -27.24 -5.58
C GLU A 199 0.26 -26.92 -7.06
#